data_AF-A0A7W2B2A6-F1
#
_entry.id   AF-A0A7W2B2A6-F1
#
_cell.length_a   1.000
_cell.length_b   1.000
_cell.length_c   1.000
_cell.angle_alpha   90.00
_cell.angle_beta   90.00
_cell.angle_gamma   90.00
#
_symmetry.space_group_name_H-M   'P 1'
#
loop_
_entity.id
_entity.type
_entity.pdbx_description
1 polymer ?
#
loop_
_entity_poly.entity_id
_entity_poly.type
_entity_poly.pdbx_seq_one_letter_code
_entity_poly.pdbx_strand_id
1 'polypeptide(L)'
;MNKKSLLRYSLLMAGFICAMSLNAQRLVQPGVRIVDRFKQNVPSLVVKGNPLTMPFGYFDAGVEYRTQRSGWLLYTHGFLRGSNSVESANYNFNLYVEIQNYGRFEFGRRWYWQNTAMWNANRETYFGLTMNAGFTNYKFTDGFYYDDFGEVVLLTPLQDASRIDMILAAERGRTRNWAGPNADFYGETAWKLGYNFGARMPVLLYAIRFNYKVN
;
A
#
# COMPACT_ATOMS: atom_id res chain seq x y z
N MET A 1 34.71 50.78 27.03
CA MET A 1 34.79 50.29 25.63
C MET A 1 34.94 51.49 24.70
N ASN A 2 35.95 51.51 23.82
CA ASN A 2 36.30 52.70 23.02
C ASN A 2 35.27 52.91 21.88
N LYS A 3 34.71 54.13 21.74
CA LYS A 3 33.71 54.43 20.70
C LYS A 3 34.20 54.10 19.28
N LYS A 4 35.51 54.25 19.04
CA LYS A 4 36.14 53.91 17.75
C LYS A 4 36.13 52.40 17.45
N SER A 5 36.28 51.54 18.47
CA SER A 5 36.23 50.09 18.26
C SER A 5 34.80 49.64 18.01
N LEU A 6 33.82 50.23 18.71
CA LEU A 6 32.41 49.93 18.56
C LEU A 6 31.91 50.24 17.13
N LEU A 7 32.29 51.41 16.58
CA LEU A 7 31.95 51.77 15.21
C LEU A 7 32.56 50.81 14.16
N ARG A 8 33.80 50.36 14.37
CA ARG A 8 34.47 49.40 13.48
C ARG A 8 33.78 48.04 13.47
N TYR A 9 33.40 47.52 14.65
CA TYR A 9 32.67 46.26 14.74
C TYR A 9 31.27 46.35 14.13
N SER A 10 30.57 47.47 14.32
CA SER A 10 29.26 47.69 13.69
C SER A 10 29.34 47.75 12.17
N LEU A 11 30.37 48.40 11.62
CA LEU A 11 30.60 48.46 10.17
C LEU A 11 30.98 47.10 9.58
N LEU A 12 31.80 46.32 10.29
CA LEU A 12 32.14 44.96 9.87
C LEU A 12 30.92 44.03 9.90
N MET A 13 30.09 44.12 10.94
CA MET A 13 28.85 43.35 11.05
C MET A 13 27.86 43.73 9.95
N ALA A 14 27.70 45.03 9.66
CA ALA A 14 26.86 45.51 8.56
C ALA A 14 27.37 45.03 7.20
N GLY A 15 28.69 45.06 6.97
CA GLY A 15 29.32 44.51 5.77
C GLY A 15 29.07 42.99 5.63
N PHE A 16 29.16 42.25 6.73
CA PHE A 16 28.89 40.81 6.75
C PHE A 16 27.42 40.48 6.45
N ILE A 17 26.49 41.22 7.05
CA ILE A 17 25.04 41.09 6.79
C ILE A 17 24.72 41.42 5.33
N CYS A 18 25.29 42.50 4.78
CA CYS A 18 25.11 42.84 3.38
C CYS A 18 25.69 41.78 2.43
N ALA A 19 26.90 41.27 2.70
CA ALA A 19 27.52 40.21 1.90
C ALA A 19 26.77 38.86 1.96
N MET A 20 26.19 38.52 3.12
CA MET A 20 25.33 37.34 3.28
C MET A 20 23.98 37.53 2.55
N SER A 21 23.42 38.74 2.55
CA SER A 21 22.16 39.06 1.87
C SER A 21 22.24 39.09 0.33
N LEU A 22 23.43 39.36 -0.23
CA LEU A 22 23.68 39.29 -1.68
C LEU A 22 23.81 37.86 -2.21
N ASN A 23 24.00 36.88 -1.32
CA ASN A 23 23.86 35.45 -1.61
C ASN A 23 22.47 34.94 -1.21
N ALA A 24 21.43 35.77 -1.34
CA ALA A 24 20.06 35.28 -1.39
C ALA A 24 20.02 34.22 -2.50
N GLN A 25 20.05 32.95 -2.10
CA GLN A 25 19.93 31.82 -3.00
C GLN A 25 18.69 32.10 -3.84
N ARG A 26 18.91 32.39 -5.12
CA ARG A 26 17.83 32.34 -6.09
C ARG A 26 17.34 30.90 -6.02
N LEU A 27 16.24 30.68 -5.30
CA LEU A 27 15.46 29.46 -5.39
C LEU A 27 14.92 29.45 -6.82
N VAL A 28 15.78 29.06 -7.76
CA VAL A 28 15.37 28.70 -9.10
C VAL A 28 14.49 27.50 -8.84
N GLN A 29 13.19 27.71 -8.97
CA GLN A 29 12.21 26.64 -9.01
C GLN A 29 12.81 25.61 -9.98
N PRO A 30 13.14 24.39 -9.53
CA PRO A 30 13.71 23.40 -10.45
C PRO A 30 12.73 23.33 -11.59
N GLY A 31 13.20 23.70 -12.79
CA GLY A 31 12.34 23.84 -13.97
C GLY A 31 11.45 22.61 -14.04
N VAL A 32 10.17 22.80 -14.35
CA VAL A 32 9.18 21.71 -14.44
C VAL A 32 9.73 20.67 -15.40
N ARG A 33 10.47 19.72 -14.86
CA ARG A 33 11.06 18.63 -15.62
C ARG A 33 9.86 17.74 -15.83
N ILE A 34 9.33 17.78 -17.05
CA ILE A 34 8.40 16.75 -17.52
C ILE A 34 9.24 15.48 -17.51
N VAL A 35 9.21 14.76 -16.41
CA VAL A 35 9.95 13.51 -16.27
C VAL A 35 9.05 12.45 -16.88
N ASP A 36 9.54 11.73 -17.87
CA ASP A 36 8.84 10.55 -18.38
C ASP A 36 8.46 9.64 -17.21
N ARG A 37 7.27 9.04 -17.31
CA ARG A 37 6.75 8.16 -16.27
C ARG A 37 7.79 7.14 -15.85
N PHE A 38 7.87 6.86 -14.54
CA PHE A 38 8.82 5.89 -13.99
C PHE A 38 8.62 4.48 -14.61
N LYS A 39 7.39 4.16 -15.03
CA LYS A 39 7.04 2.97 -15.79
C LYS A 39 6.55 3.37 -17.19
N GLN A 40 6.84 2.55 -18.20
CA GLN A 40 6.24 2.72 -19.52
C GLN A 40 4.70 2.63 -19.43
N ASN A 41 4.00 3.39 -20.28
CA ASN A 41 2.54 3.51 -20.32
C ASN A 41 1.85 2.28 -20.95
N VAL A 42 2.30 1.07 -20.62
CA VAL A 42 1.83 -0.17 -21.22
C VAL A 42 0.78 -0.83 -20.32
N PRO A 43 -0.35 -1.31 -20.87
CA PRO A 43 -1.24 -2.20 -20.14
C PRO A 43 -0.49 -3.46 -19.69
N SER A 44 -0.68 -3.87 -18.45
CA SER A 44 0.01 -5.04 -17.88
C SER A 44 -1.00 -6.02 -17.30
N LEU A 45 -0.75 -7.30 -17.54
CA LEU A 45 -1.45 -8.41 -16.90
C LEU A 45 -0.47 -9.05 -15.91
N VAL A 46 -0.87 -9.15 -14.65
CA VAL A 46 -0.03 -9.67 -13.56
C VAL A 46 -0.80 -10.76 -12.84
N VAL A 47 -0.23 -11.97 -12.82
CA VAL A 47 -0.69 -13.03 -11.92
C VAL A 47 -0.02 -12.80 -10.56
N LYS A 48 -0.84 -12.64 -9.52
CA LYS A 48 -0.37 -12.50 -8.14
C LYS A 48 -0.72 -13.77 -7.39
N GLY A 49 0.24 -14.30 -6.64
CA GLY A 49 -0.01 -15.31 -5.61
C GLY A 49 0.66 -14.85 -4.33
N ASN A 50 0.08 -15.19 -3.19
CA ASN A 50 0.74 -15.03 -1.91
C ASN A 50 1.63 -16.26 -1.67
N PRO A 51 2.97 -16.16 -1.83
CA PRO A 51 3.84 -17.32 -1.70
C PRO A 51 3.86 -17.87 -0.27
N LEU A 52 3.45 -17.07 0.71
CA LEU A 52 3.37 -17.50 2.10
C LEU A 52 2.23 -18.47 2.35
N THR A 53 1.24 -18.59 1.45
CA THR A 53 0.05 -19.42 1.69
C THR A 53 0.21 -20.86 1.20
N MET A 54 1.03 -21.06 0.15
CA MET A 54 1.28 -22.37 -0.42
C MET A 54 1.82 -23.41 0.59
N PRO A 55 2.76 -23.09 1.50
CA PRO A 55 3.23 -24.04 2.52
C PRO A 55 2.17 -24.42 3.56
N PHE A 56 1.14 -23.59 3.76
CA PHE A 56 0.08 -23.84 4.75
C PHE A 56 -1.16 -24.48 4.12
N GLY A 57 -1.07 -24.98 2.87
CA GLY A 57 -2.12 -25.77 2.26
C GLY A 57 -3.32 -24.97 1.76
N TYR A 58 -3.14 -23.68 1.47
CA TYR A 58 -4.16 -22.86 0.81
C TYR A 58 -3.58 -22.00 -0.31
N PHE A 59 -4.41 -21.74 -1.31
CA PHE A 59 -4.07 -20.95 -2.49
C PHE A 59 -4.77 -19.61 -2.40
N ASP A 60 -3.97 -18.55 -2.33
CA ASP A 60 -4.44 -17.17 -2.32
C ASP A 60 -3.80 -16.44 -3.50
N ALA A 61 -4.59 -16.24 -4.55
CA ALA A 61 -4.07 -15.73 -5.81
C ALA A 61 -5.11 -14.97 -6.62
N GLY A 62 -4.65 -14.30 -7.64
CA GLY A 62 -5.47 -13.41 -8.42
C GLY A 62 -4.82 -12.92 -9.70
N VAL A 63 -5.62 -12.46 -10.64
CA VAL A 63 -5.14 -11.88 -11.89
C VAL A 63 -5.49 -10.41 -11.91
N GLU A 64 -4.49 -9.58 -12.16
CA GLU A 64 -4.66 -8.15 -12.23
C GLU A 64 -4.36 -7.63 -13.62
N TYR A 65 -5.30 -6.89 -14.17
CA TYR A 65 -5.09 -6.07 -15.34
C TYR A 65 -4.97 -4.61 -14.93
N ARG A 66 -3.90 -3.94 -15.36
CA ARG A 66 -3.67 -2.52 -15.10
C ARG A 66 -3.39 -1.78 -16.38
N THR A 67 -4.07 -0.65 -16.55
CA THR A 67 -3.72 0.33 -17.56
C THR A 67 -3.01 1.48 -16.88
N GLN A 68 -1.69 1.53 -16.99
CA GLN A 68 -0.90 2.55 -16.31
C GLN A 68 -1.37 3.94 -16.75
N ARG A 69 -1.51 4.20 -18.07
CA ARG A 69 -1.89 5.51 -18.66
C ARG A 69 -3.16 6.11 -18.04
N SER A 70 -4.24 5.34 -17.93
CA SER A 70 -5.54 5.80 -17.41
C SER A 70 -5.69 5.55 -15.91
N GLY A 71 -4.80 4.75 -15.32
CA GLY A 71 -4.80 4.41 -13.91
C GLY A 71 -5.83 3.38 -13.48
N TRP A 72 -6.59 2.81 -14.42
CA TRP A 72 -7.56 1.75 -14.11
C TRP A 72 -6.88 0.44 -13.74
N LEU A 73 -7.51 -0.23 -12.79
CA LEU A 73 -7.10 -1.51 -12.24
C LEU A 73 -8.33 -2.40 -12.13
N LEU A 74 -8.20 -3.61 -12.66
CA LEU A 74 -9.12 -4.71 -12.45
C LEU A 74 -8.32 -5.85 -11.84
N TYR A 75 -8.78 -6.40 -10.73
CA TYR A 75 -8.11 -7.52 -10.09
C TYR A 75 -9.12 -8.55 -9.61
N THR A 76 -8.92 -9.81 -9.98
CA THR A 76 -9.63 -10.92 -9.35
C THR A 76 -8.78 -11.44 -8.21
N HIS A 77 -9.39 -11.84 -7.10
CA HIS A 77 -8.69 -12.48 -5.99
C HIS A 77 -9.53 -13.62 -5.45
N GLY A 78 -8.93 -14.77 -5.27
CA GLY A 78 -9.61 -15.95 -4.76
C GLY A 78 -8.74 -16.65 -3.72
N PHE A 79 -9.41 -17.13 -2.68
CA PHE A 79 -8.84 -17.97 -1.64
C PHE A 79 -9.53 -19.33 -1.69
N LEU A 80 -8.72 -20.37 -1.89
CA LEU A 80 -9.12 -21.77 -1.87
C LEU A 80 -8.28 -22.53 -0.85
N ARG A 81 -8.96 -23.21 0.05
CA ARG A 81 -8.38 -23.89 1.22
C ARG A 81 -8.28 -25.41 1.00
N GLY A 82 -7.21 -26.03 1.52
CA GLY A 82 -7.13 -27.46 1.82
C GLY A 82 -7.56 -27.77 3.26
N SER A 83 -7.77 -29.05 3.60
CA SER A 83 -8.39 -29.46 4.88
C SER A 83 -7.76 -28.86 6.15
N ASN A 84 -6.45 -28.53 6.12
CA ASN A 84 -5.64 -28.20 7.29
C ASN A 84 -5.32 -26.70 7.50
N SER A 85 -5.87 -25.76 6.71
CA SER A 85 -5.52 -24.33 6.85
C SER A 85 -6.63 -23.53 7.52
N VAL A 86 -6.35 -22.73 8.55
CA VAL A 86 -7.37 -21.90 9.21
C VAL A 86 -7.01 -20.41 9.06
N GLU A 87 -7.84 -19.66 8.34
CA GLU A 87 -7.90 -18.20 8.50
C GLU A 87 -9.04 -17.92 9.48
N SER A 88 -8.68 -17.76 10.75
CA SER A 88 -9.62 -17.40 11.81
C SER A 88 -9.60 -15.90 12.06
N ALA A 89 -10.77 -15.26 12.01
CA ALA A 89 -10.95 -13.89 12.43
C ALA A 89 -12.02 -13.82 13.50
N ASN A 90 -11.74 -13.10 14.60
CA ASN A 90 -12.79 -12.73 15.54
C ASN A 90 -13.52 -11.50 15.04
N TYR A 91 -14.79 -11.69 14.70
CA TYR A 91 -15.68 -10.58 14.38
C TYR A 91 -16.34 -10.12 15.70
N ASN A 92 -16.08 -8.87 16.12
CA ASN A 92 -16.75 -8.26 17.28
C ASN A 92 -16.66 -9.04 18.61
N PHE A 93 -15.46 -9.55 18.96
CA PHE A 93 -15.11 -10.17 20.26
C PHE A 93 -15.94 -11.37 20.74
N ASN A 94 -17.08 -11.68 20.14
CA ASN A 94 -18.03 -12.74 20.53
C ASN A 94 -18.38 -13.69 19.38
N LEU A 95 -17.65 -13.63 18.26
CA LEU A 95 -17.87 -14.52 17.12
C LEU A 95 -16.54 -15.03 16.60
N TYR A 96 -16.31 -16.33 16.73
CA TYR A 96 -15.20 -17.01 16.08
C TYR A 96 -15.63 -17.39 14.66
N VAL A 97 -14.83 -17.01 13.66
CA VAL A 97 -15.13 -17.26 12.25
C VAL A 97 -13.93 -17.87 11.56
N GLU A 98 -14.13 -18.99 10.87
CA GLU A 98 -13.18 -19.61 9.97
C GLU A 98 -13.59 -19.41 8.52
N ILE A 99 -12.79 -18.67 7.77
CA ILE A 99 -13.02 -18.48 6.33
C ILE A 99 -12.68 -19.79 5.60
N GLN A 100 -13.63 -20.28 4.80
CA GLN A 100 -13.48 -21.53 4.03
C GLN A 100 -13.01 -21.24 2.62
N ASN A 101 -13.68 -20.31 1.93
CA ASN A 101 -13.27 -19.83 0.62
C ASN A 101 -13.84 -18.44 0.38
N TYR A 102 -13.21 -17.68 -0.50
CA TYR A 102 -13.80 -16.45 -1.01
C TYR A 102 -13.36 -16.19 -2.45
N GLY A 103 -14.21 -15.49 -3.19
CA GLY A 103 -13.91 -14.98 -4.53
C GLY A 103 -14.31 -13.52 -4.62
N ARG A 104 -13.39 -12.66 -5.02
CA ARG A 104 -13.57 -11.19 -5.06
C ARG A 104 -13.06 -10.59 -6.36
N PHE A 105 -13.71 -9.51 -6.76
CA PHE A 105 -13.33 -8.63 -7.85
C PHE A 105 -13.04 -7.24 -7.29
N GLU A 106 -11.82 -6.76 -7.47
CA GLU A 106 -11.40 -5.38 -7.20
C GLU A 106 -11.49 -4.56 -8.49
N PHE A 107 -12.19 -3.44 -8.41
CA PHE A 107 -12.16 -2.39 -9.41
C PHE A 107 -11.57 -1.15 -8.76
N GLY A 108 -10.63 -0.50 -9.44
CA GLY A 108 -9.98 0.66 -8.85
C GLY A 108 -9.41 1.62 -9.87
N ARG A 109 -9.15 2.83 -9.38
CA ARG A 109 -8.47 3.87 -10.14
C ARG A 109 -7.35 4.47 -9.31
N ARG A 110 -6.19 4.62 -9.93
CA ARG A 110 -4.99 5.23 -9.37
C ARG A 110 -4.62 6.50 -10.12
N TRP A 111 -4.25 7.52 -9.37
CA TRP A 111 -3.68 8.75 -9.88
C TRP A 111 -2.23 8.80 -9.47
N TYR A 112 -1.35 8.89 -10.47
CA TYR A 112 0.09 8.88 -10.28
C TYR A 112 0.65 10.29 -10.40
N TRP A 113 1.65 10.58 -9.58
CA TRP A 113 2.46 11.78 -9.72
C TRP A 113 3.90 11.46 -9.35
N GLN A 114 4.82 12.17 -9.98
CA GLN A 114 6.24 12.05 -9.67
C GLN A 114 6.60 13.02 -8.58
N ASN A 115 7.53 12.58 -7.73
CA ASN A 115 8.11 13.44 -6.71
C ASN A 115 9.61 13.47 -6.96
N THR A 116 10.12 14.59 -7.49
CA THR A 116 11.54 14.85 -7.68
C THR A 116 12.19 15.06 -6.32
N ALA A 117 12.68 13.97 -5.72
CA ALA A 117 13.51 14.08 -4.53
C ALA A 117 14.87 14.69 -4.89
N MET A 118 15.49 15.41 -3.95
CA MET A 118 16.82 16.04 -4.06
C MET A 118 17.97 15.08 -4.45
N TRP A 119 17.72 13.77 -4.55
CA TRP A 119 18.71 12.71 -4.77
C TRP A 119 18.56 11.95 -6.10
N ASN A 120 17.90 12.52 -7.11
CA ASN A 120 17.71 11.89 -8.45
C ASN A 120 17.08 10.47 -8.42
N ALA A 121 16.48 10.05 -7.31
CA ALA A 121 15.76 8.80 -7.23
C ALA A 121 14.39 8.99 -7.86
N ASN A 122 14.26 8.66 -9.15
CA ASN A 122 12.97 8.65 -9.85
C ASN A 122 11.95 7.85 -9.02
N ARG A 123 10.97 8.56 -8.46
CA ARG A 123 9.92 8.02 -7.60
C ARG A 123 8.58 8.41 -8.18
N GLU A 124 7.72 7.41 -8.36
CA GLU A 124 6.31 7.63 -8.68
C GLU A 124 5.49 7.30 -7.43
N THR A 125 4.68 8.24 -7.00
CA THR A 125 3.69 8.05 -5.93
C THR A 125 2.31 8.01 -6.52
N TYR A 126 1.41 7.30 -5.86
CA TYR A 126 0.02 7.28 -6.26
C TYR A 126 -0.93 7.27 -5.07
N PHE A 127 -2.11 7.78 -5.35
CA PHE A 127 -3.32 7.61 -4.56
C PHE A 127 -4.30 6.84 -5.41
N GLY A 128 -5.10 5.98 -4.80
CA GLY A 128 -6.14 5.28 -5.51
C GLY A 128 -7.37 5.04 -4.65
N LEU A 129 -8.46 4.78 -5.33
CA LEU A 129 -9.70 4.30 -4.75
C LEU A 129 -9.99 2.93 -5.34
N THR A 130 -10.35 1.99 -4.48
CA THR A 130 -10.64 0.60 -4.84
C THR A 130 -11.96 0.18 -4.20
N MET A 131 -12.73 -0.57 -4.97
CA MET A 131 -13.93 -1.26 -4.54
C MET A 131 -13.73 -2.74 -4.81
N ASN A 132 -13.79 -3.56 -3.77
CA ASN A 132 -13.86 -5.00 -3.89
C ASN A 132 -15.29 -5.46 -3.67
N ALA A 133 -15.77 -6.37 -4.50
CA ALA A 133 -17.04 -7.05 -4.30
C ALA A 133 -16.86 -8.55 -4.52
N GLY A 134 -17.51 -9.37 -3.71
CA GLY A 134 -17.38 -10.81 -3.82
C GLY A 134 -18.21 -11.57 -2.80
N PHE A 135 -18.02 -12.88 -2.77
CA PHE A 135 -18.65 -13.78 -1.81
C PHE A 135 -17.58 -14.42 -0.91
N THR A 136 -17.98 -14.72 0.32
CA THR A 136 -17.16 -15.42 1.30
C THR A 136 -18.00 -16.49 1.96
N ASN A 137 -17.54 -17.73 1.90
CA ASN A 137 -18.09 -18.83 2.68
C ASN A 137 -17.25 -19.03 3.94
N TYR A 138 -17.92 -19.18 5.07
CA TYR A 138 -17.26 -19.27 6.36
C TYR A 138 -18.02 -20.17 7.31
N LYS A 139 -17.31 -20.66 8.32
CA LYS A 139 -17.86 -21.37 9.46
C LYS A 139 -17.80 -20.46 10.66
N PHE A 140 -18.80 -20.46 11.53
CA PHE A 140 -18.79 -19.61 12.72
C PHE A 140 -19.34 -20.30 13.96
N THR A 141 -18.96 -19.77 15.12
CA THR A 141 -19.60 -20.07 16.39
C THR A 141 -19.58 -18.85 17.31
N ASP A 142 -20.61 -18.72 18.14
CA ASP A 142 -20.71 -17.77 19.25
C ASP A 142 -20.31 -18.39 20.60
N GLY A 143 -20.20 -19.72 20.67
CA GLY A 143 -19.77 -20.46 21.85
C GLY A 143 -18.30 -20.83 21.73
N PHE A 144 -17.41 -19.92 22.12
CA PHE A 144 -15.97 -20.19 22.23
C PHE A 144 -15.35 -19.42 23.39
N TYR A 145 -14.18 -19.86 23.83
CA TYR A 145 -13.32 -19.12 24.75
C TYR A 145 -11.85 -19.33 24.39
N TYR A 146 -10.98 -18.51 24.98
CA TYR A 146 -9.53 -18.69 24.92
C TYR A 146 -9.06 -19.40 26.18
N ASP A 147 -8.30 -20.48 26.02
CA ASP A 147 -7.67 -21.15 27.15
C ASP A 147 -6.48 -20.34 27.72
N ASP A 148 -5.83 -20.88 28.76
CA ASP A 148 -4.68 -20.24 29.41
C ASP A 148 -3.46 -20.06 28.50
N PHE A 149 -3.42 -20.78 27.36
CA PHE A 149 -2.38 -20.68 26.34
C PHE A 149 -2.78 -19.75 25.17
N GLY A 150 -3.99 -19.19 25.21
CA GLY A 150 -4.54 -18.36 24.13
C GLY A 150 -5.01 -19.16 22.92
N GLU A 151 -5.21 -20.47 23.05
CA GLU A 151 -5.81 -21.32 22.03
C GLU A 151 -7.34 -21.20 22.06
N VAL A 152 -7.97 -21.29 20.89
CA VAL A 152 -9.43 -21.22 20.77
C VAL A 152 -10.03 -22.58 21.11
N VAL A 153 -10.89 -22.60 22.13
CA VAL A 153 -11.68 -23.78 22.50
C VAL A 153 -13.15 -23.54 22.15
N LEU A 154 -13.70 -24.42 21.32
CA LEU A 154 -15.10 -24.35 20.86
C LEU A 154 -16.02 -25.05 21.88
N LEU A 155 -17.01 -24.31 22.39
CA LEU A 155 -18.06 -24.82 23.26
C LEU A 155 -19.26 -25.33 22.46
N THR A 156 -19.50 -24.76 21.28
CA THR A 156 -20.56 -25.16 20.36
C THR A 156 -19.99 -25.48 18.96
N PRO A 157 -20.61 -26.42 18.22
CA PRO A 157 -20.16 -26.77 16.87
C PRO A 157 -20.18 -25.57 15.93
N LEU A 158 -19.24 -25.56 14.98
CA LEU A 158 -19.22 -24.58 13.89
C LEU A 158 -20.45 -24.75 12.97
N GLN A 159 -21.06 -23.62 12.61
CA GLN A 159 -22.17 -23.54 11.66
C GLN A 159 -21.70 -22.95 10.33
N ASP A 160 -22.15 -23.52 9.22
CA ASP A 160 -21.84 -23.02 7.87
C ASP A 160 -22.66 -21.76 7.55
N ALA A 161 -22.00 -20.76 6.96
CA ALA A 161 -22.63 -19.54 6.49
C ALA A 161 -21.93 -18.99 5.24
N SER A 162 -22.62 -18.06 4.58
CA SER A 162 -22.08 -17.30 3.45
C SER A 162 -22.45 -15.83 3.58
N ARG A 163 -21.64 -14.95 3.00
CA ARG A 163 -21.93 -13.52 2.92
C ARG A 163 -21.39 -12.90 1.64
N ILE A 164 -21.99 -11.79 1.25
CA ILE A 164 -21.44 -10.90 0.22
C ILE A 164 -20.55 -9.88 0.93
N ASP A 165 -19.29 -9.84 0.53
CA ASP A 165 -18.33 -8.84 0.99
C ASP A 165 -18.25 -7.70 -0.03
N MET A 166 -18.38 -6.47 0.47
CA MET A 166 -18.07 -5.25 -0.27
C MET A 166 -17.03 -4.48 0.53
N ILE A 167 -15.88 -4.17 -0.07
CA ILE A 167 -14.80 -3.43 0.59
C ILE A 167 -14.55 -2.16 -0.19
N LEU A 168 -14.72 -1.01 0.45
CA LEU A 168 -14.29 0.28 -0.08
C LEU A 168 -12.99 0.66 0.60
N ALA A 169 -11.94 0.89 -0.19
CA ALA A 169 -10.62 1.22 0.33
C ALA A 169 -9.94 2.33 -0.47
N ALA A 170 -9.31 3.24 0.25
CA ALA A 170 -8.33 4.15 -0.28
C ALA A 170 -6.94 3.51 -0.22
N GLU A 171 -6.15 3.71 -1.27
CA GLU A 171 -4.78 3.23 -1.32
C GLU A 171 -3.79 4.37 -1.52
N ARG A 172 -2.65 4.27 -0.85
CA ARG A 172 -1.52 5.16 -1.07
C ARG A 172 -0.28 4.33 -1.26
N GLY A 173 0.38 4.53 -2.40
CA GLY A 173 1.56 3.76 -2.74
C GLY A 173 2.70 4.57 -3.32
N ARG A 174 3.84 3.89 -3.40
CA ARG A 174 5.09 4.39 -3.94
C ARG A 174 5.72 3.29 -4.78
N THR A 175 6.23 3.68 -5.93
CA THR A 175 7.13 2.88 -6.74
C THR A 175 8.53 3.49 -6.72
N ARG A 176 9.57 2.66 -6.61
CA ARG A 176 10.99 3.05 -6.75
C ARG A 176 11.84 1.88 -7.26
N ASN A 177 12.95 2.16 -7.94
CA ASN A 177 13.97 1.14 -8.14
C ASN A 177 14.63 0.78 -6.81
N TRP A 178 15.01 -0.49 -6.64
CA TRP A 178 15.65 -0.96 -5.41
C TRP A 178 17.17 -1.08 -5.54
N ALA A 179 17.67 -1.30 -6.76
CA ALA A 179 19.09 -1.56 -7.05
C ALA A 179 19.82 -0.42 -7.78
N GLY A 180 19.18 0.73 -8.01
CA GLY A 180 19.78 1.90 -8.67
C GLY A 180 18.84 2.65 -9.62
N PRO A 181 19.16 3.87 -10.06
CA PRO A 181 18.25 4.73 -10.85
C PRO A 181 17.87 4.17 -12.24
N ASN A 182 18.67 3.25 -12.78
CA ASN A 182 18.42 2.61 -14.08
C ASN A 182 18.13 1.11 -13.96
N ALA A 183 17.86 0.59 -12.76
CA ALA A 183 17.57 -0.83 -12.61
C ALA A 183 16.25 -1.21 -13.31
N ASP A 184 16.26 -2.36 -13.97
CA ASP A 184 15.07 -2.99 -14.54
C ASP A 184 14.15 -3.51 -13.43
N PHE A 185 14.75 -3.92 -12.31
CA PHE A 185 14.02 -4.32 -11.12
C PHE A 185 13.59 -3.13 -10.27
N TYR A 186 12.29 -3.10 -9.95
CA TYR A 186 11.73 -2.07 -9.09
C TYR A 186 10.67 -2.66 -8.17
N GLY A 187 10.46 -2.00 -7.04
CA GLY A 187 9.41 -2.38 -6.12
C GLY A 187 8.37 -1.30 -5.90
N GLU A 188 7.18 -1.76 -5.55
CA GLU A 188 6.03 -0.94 -5.21
C GLU A 188 5.59 -1.31 -3.80
N THR A 189 5.41 -0.31 -2.95
CA THR A 189 4.89 -0.47 -1.60
C THR A 189 3.58 0.31 -1.49
N ALA A 190 2.55 -0.26 -0.90
CA ALA A 190 1.25 0.37 -0.79
C ALA A 190 0.58 0.07 0.55
N TRP A 191 -0.07 1.08 1.11
CA TRP A 191 -1.02 0.94 2.19
C TRP A 191 -2.42 1.02 1.61
N LYS A 192 -3.31 0.10 2.01
CA LYS A 192 -4.75 0.15 1.75
C LYS A 192 -5.48 0.27 3.08
N LEU A 193 -6.34 1.26 3.17
CA LEU A 193 -7.20 1.53 4.31
C LEU A 193 -8.65 1.52 3.82
N GLY A 194 -9.49 0.70 4.43
CA GLY A 194 -10.88 0.56 3.99
C GLY A 194 -11.79 -0.03 5.05
N TYR A 195 -13.00 -0.34 4.60
CA TYR A 195 -14.03 -0.97 5.42
C TYR A 195 -14.73 -2.06 4.62
N ASN A 196 -14.86 -3.25 5.22
CA ASN A 196 -15.65 -4.35 4.69
C ASN A 196 -17.07 -4.28 5.25
N PHE A 197 -18.05 -4.00 4.40
CA PHE A 197 -19.46 -3.89 4.77
C PHE A 197 -20.13 -5.24 5.03
N GLY A 198 -19.70 -6.30 4.33
CA GLY A 198 -20.22 -7.64 4.54
C GLY A 198 -19.83 -8.17 5.91
N ALA A 199 -18.57 -7.93 6.27
CA ALA A 199 -17.98 -8.42 7.50
C ALA A 199 -17.97 -7.36 8.64
N ARG A 200 -18.48 -6.16 8.36
CA ARG A 200 -18.61 -5.01 9.28
C ARG A 200 -17.33 -4.65 10.05
N MET A 201 -16.18 -4.71 9.38
CA MET A 201 -14.88 -4.46 10.00
C MET A 201 -13.98 -3.55 9.16
N PRO A 202 -13.11 -2.76 9.83
CA PRO A 202 -12.06 -2.03 9.13
C PRO A 202 -11.06 -2.99 8.49
N VAL A 203 -10.47 -2.56 7.38
CA VAL A 203 -9.45 -3.29 6.63
C VAL A 203 -8.21 -2.42 6.54
N LEU A 204 -7.10 -2.92 7.08
CA LEU A 204 -5.77 -2.32 6.93
C LEU A 204 -4.85 -3.35 6.29
N LEU A 205 -4.35 -3.04 5.10
CA LEU A 205 -3.45 -3.92 4.37
C LEU A 205 -2.19 -3.17 3.96
N TYR A 206 -1.07 -3.87 4.04
CA TYR A 206 0.20 -3.43 3.48
C TYR A 206 0.61 -4.39 2.37
N ALA A 207 0.99 -3.85 1.23
CA ALA A 207 1.44 -4.62 0.08
C ALA A 207 2.86 -4.21 -0.29
N ILE A 208 3.72 -5.21 -0.48
CA ILE A 208 5.00 -5.09 -1.18
C ILE A 208 4.87 -5.85 -2.49
N ARG A 209 5.30 -5.24 -3.59
CA ARG A 209 5.30 -5.84 -4.92
C ARG A 209 6.68 -5.70 -5.53
N PHE A 210 7.15 -6.78 -6.10
CA PHE A 210 8.37 -6.85 -6.86
C PHE A 210 8.01 -6.89 -8.34
N ASN A 211 8.65 -6.06 -9.14
CA ASN A 211 8.30 -5.91 -10.55
C ASN A 211 9.57 -5.77 -11.40
N TYR A 212 9.42 -6.04 -12.69
CA TYR A 212 10.47 -5.91 -13.68
C TYR A 212 9.99 -5.01 -14.82
N LYS A 213 10.87 -4.16 -15.35
CA LYS A 213 10.62 -3.37 -16.56
C LYS A 213 10.94 -4.25 -17.76
N VAL A 214 9.93 -4.64 -18.52
CA VAL A 214 10.16 -5.19 -19.85
C VAL A 214 10.53 -3.99 -20.73
N ASN A 215 11.77 -3.98 -21.25
CA ASN A 215 12.25 -2.93 -22.14
C ASN A 215 11.46 -2.90 -23.44
#